data_AF-A0A9E2PR46-F1
#
_entry.id   AF-A0A9E2PR46-F1
#
_cell.length_a   1.000
_cell.length_b   1.000
_cell.length_c   1.000
_cell.angle_alpha   90.00
_cell.angle_beta   90.00
_cell.angle_gamma   90.00
#
_symmetry.space_group_name_H-M   'P 1'
#
loop_
_entity.id
_entity.type
_entity.pdbx_description
1 polymer ?
#
loop_
_entity_poly.entity_id
_entity_poly.type
_entity_poly.pdbx_seq_one_letter_code
_entity_poly.pdbx_strand_id
1 'polypeptide(L)'
;MVRHVYRVLCCLGLCIGMELAGSSALARTKHTQKTTLVIVPARLRMVQLAFDLADMRPVVVLACRGDARAAAFLLFVWTNGAWQYVSPDDFRERRFVSEWPRQVIMIGETQALPALLEDEAAWGADVTRLKTMSLADLINGMDPVFRFTDREWKWLARRYDLNLTDINAPRREFNPYDIPRSKLPLETKAFKQKKGDAPPAVLIESPAEVSAPAEVSAPAETAAQPQAEIEKPAGMPKARDPSLK
;
A
#
# COMPACT_ATOMS: atom_id res chain seq x y z
N MET A 1 78.32 -10.90 1.25
CA MET A 1 76.99 -10.35 1.63
C MET A 1 76.18 -10.06 0.36
N VAL A 2 74.96 -9.52 0.46
CA VAL A 2 74.03 -9.18 -0.67
C VAL A 2 73.38 -10.39 -1.37
N ARG A 3 72.32 -10.97 -0.76
CA ARG A 3 71.32 -11.85 -1.43
C ARG A 3 69.94 -11.88 -0.71
N HIS A 4 69.28 -10.74 -0.42
CA HIS A 4 67.90 -10.73 0.14
C HIS A 4 67.09 -9.43 -0.16
N VAL A 5 66.95 -8.98 -1.42
CA VAL A 5 66.15 -7.76 -1.75
C VAL A 5 65.25 -7.90 -3.00
N TYR A 6 64.82 -9.11 -3.37
CA TYR A 6 63.89 -9.32 -4.50
C TYR A 6 62.88 -10.45 -4.23
N ARG A 7 61.90 -10.20 -3.34
CA ARG A 7 60.79 -11.16 -3.12
C ARG A 7 59.44 -10.58 -2.67
N VAL A 8 59.24 -9.26 -2.80
CA VAL A 8 58.00 -8.56 -2.36
C VAL A 8 57.30 -7.84 -3.52
N LEU A 9 57.90 -7.76 -4.71
CA LEU A 9 57.41 -6.96 -5.84
C LEU A 9 57.04 -7.82 -7.06
N CYS A 10 56.09 -8.76 -6.89
CA CYS A 10 55.61 -9.61 -8.01
C CYS A 10 54.14 -10.08 -7.90
N CYS A 11 53.30 -9.43 -7.08
CA CYS A 11 51.87 -9.75 -6.93
C CYS A 11 50.94 -8.55 -7.22
N LEU A 12 51.45 -7.49 -7.86
CA LEU A 12 50.67 -6.33 -8.31
C LEU A 12 50.66 -6.30 -9.84
N GLY A 13 49.88 -7.19 -10.46
CA GLY A 13 49.79 -7.22 -11.93
C GLY A 13 49.25 -8.48 -12.61
N LEU A 14 48.13 -9.06 -12.15
CA LEU A 14 47.21 -9.81 -13.04
C LEU A 14 45.84 -10.08 -12.38
N CYS A 15 44.92 -9.09 -12.44
CA CYS A 15 43.49 -9.28 -12.11
C CYS A 15 42.56 -8.29 -12.85
N ILE A 16 43.02 -7.73 -13.98
CA ILE A 16 42.20 -6.89 -14.86
C ILE A 16 41.75 -7.80 -16.01
N GLY A 17 40.44 -8.04 -16.13
CA GLY A 17 39.87 -8.81 -17.24
C GLY A 17 38.89 -9.94 -16.87
N MET A 18 37.88 -9.66 -16.04
CA MET A 18 36.72 -10.58 -15.91
C MET A 18 35.37 -9.86 -15.71
N GLU A 19 35.18 -8.69 -16.32
CA GLU A 19 33.87 -8.04 -16.43
C GLU A 19 33.06 -8.62 -17.62
N LEU A 20 32.81 -9.93 -17.58
CA LEU A 20 32.09 -10.63 -18.65
C LEU A 20 30.57 -10.50 -18.45
N ALA A 21 30.04 -9.32 -18.79
CA ALA A 21 28.64 -9.04 -19.12
C ALA A 21 27.57 -9.69 -18.22
N GLY A 22 27.73 -9.59 -16.89
CA GLY A 22 26.76 -10.04 -15.89
C GLY A 22 25.50 -9.18 -15.78
N SER A 23 25.05 -8.54 -16.87
CA SER A 23 23.84 -7.71 -16.92
C SER A 23 22.57 -8.54 -16.91
N SER A 24 22.36 -9.25 -15.80
CA SER A 24 21.05 -9.73 -15.36
C SER A 24 20.15 -8.51 -15.12
N ALA A 25 19.64 -7.94 -16.20
CA ALA A 25 18.50 -7.06 -16.18
C ALA A 25 17.35 -7.89 -15.60
N LEU A 26 17.17 -7.77 -14.28
CA LEU A 26 15.99 -8.27 -13.58
C LEU A 26 14.80 -7.64 -14.29
N ALA A 27 14.15 -8.42 -15.15
CA ALA A 27 12.91 -8.06 -15.80
C ALA A 27 11.88 -7.92 -14.69
N ARG A 28 11.83 -6.71 -14.09
CA ARG A 28 10.97 -6.34 -12.97
C ARG A 28 9.56 -6.50 -13.48
N THR A 29 9.00 -7.70 -13.27
CA THR A 29 7.73 -8.11 -13.83
C THR A 29 6.74 -7.01 -13.52
N LYS A 30 6.07 -6.46 -14.55
CA LYS A 30 4.98 -5.49 -14.42
C LYS A 30 3.73 -6.18 -13.87
N HIS A 31 3.89 -6.83 -12.72
CA HIS A 31 2.84 -7.00 -11.75
C HIS A 31 2.25 -5.61 -11.55
N THR A 32 0.95 -5.47 -11.78
CA THR A 32 0.19 -4.22 -11.62
C THR A 32 0.01 -3.93 -10.13
N GLN A 33 1.13 -3.67 -9.47
CA GLN A 33 1.25 -3.32 -8.08
C GLN A 33 0.51 -2.00 -7.87
N LYS A 34 -0.42 -2.00 -6.92
CA LYS A 34 -1.16 -0.78 -6.56
C LYS A 34 -0.17 0.16 -5.89
N THR A 35 0.02 1.36 -6.42
CA THR A 35 0.80 2.41 -5.77
C THR A 35 0.13 2.74 -4.42
N THR A 36 0.90 2.67 -3.33
CA THR A 36 0.44 2.98 -1.97
C THR A 36 1.12 4.26 -1.51
N LEU A 37 0.34 5.22 -1.00
CA LEU A 37 0.89 6.40 -0.33
C LEU A 37 1.06 6.08 1.16
N VAL A 38 2.27 6.25 1.69
CA VAL A 38 2.54 6.12 3.13
C VAL A 38 2.89 7.49 3.69
N ILE A 39 1.98 8.03 4.49
CA ILE A 39 2.12 9.30 5.19
C ILE A 39 2.73 9.00 6.56
N VAL A 40 3.93 9.54 6.83
CA VAL A 40 4.68 9.32 8.08
C VAL A 40 4.98 10.63 8.81
N PRO A 41 5.12 10.62 10.15
CA PRO A 41 5.70 11.74 10.87
C PRO A 41 7.19 11.84 10.50
N ALA A 42 7.72 13.06 10.42
CA ALA A 42 9.14 13.34 10.12
C ALA A 42 10.10 12.98 11.28
N ARG A 43 9.99 11.75 11.80
CA ARG A 43 10.83 11.14 12.83
C ARG A 43 11.73 10.08 12.19
N LEU A 44 13.03 10.07 12.52
CA LEU A 44 14.05 9.26 11.84
C LEU A 44 13.64 7.79 11.62
N ARG A 45 13.19 7.08 12.67
CA ARG A 45 12.78 5.66 12.57
C ARG A 45 11.52 5.44 11.70
N MET A 46 10.61 6.41 11.63
CA MET A 46 9.40 6.32 10.79
C MET A 46 9.73 6.53 9.31
N VAL A 47 10.62 7.49 9.03
CA VAL A 47 11.14 7.75 7.67
C VAL A 47 11.99 6.58 7.18
N GLN A 48 12.82 5.99 8.05
CA GLN A 48 13.57 4.76 7.75
C GLN A 48 12.64 3.59 7.41
N LEU A 49 11.55 3.39 8.18
CA LEU A 49 10.55 2.35 7.87
C LEU A 49 9.86 2.62 6.53
N ALA A 50 9.53 3.87 6.22
CA ALA A 50 8.92 4.21 4.94
C ALA A 50 9.85 3.96 3.73
N PHE A 51 11.17 4.17 3.88
CA PHE A 51 12.16 3.83 2.86
C PHE A 51 12.38 2.32 2.74
N ASP A 52 12.56 1.61 3.86
CA ASP A 52 12.69 0.15 3.86
C ASP A 52 11.44 -0.51 3.20
N LEU A 53 10.25 0.08 3.35
CA LEU A 53 9.01 -0.33 2.63
C LEU A 53 9.03 0.03 1.13
N ALA A 54 9.55 1.20 0.74
CA ALA A 54 9.65 1.64 -0.65
C ALA A 54 10.67 0.82 -1.48
N ASP A 55 11.69 0.26 -0.84
CA ASP A 55 12.59 -0.72 -1.45
C ASP A 55 11.86 -2.06 -1.70
N MET A 56 10.93 -2.45 -0.83
CA MET A 56 10.18 -3.71 -0.93
C MET A 56 8.97 -3.67 -1.88
N ARG A 57 8.27 -2.53 -1.99
CA ARG A 57 7.01 -2.35 -2.74
C ARG A 57 6.93 -0.92 -3.30
N PRO A 58 6.18 -0.64 -4.39
CA PRO A 58 6.05 0.72 -4.92
C PRO A 58 5.22 1.60 -3.97
N VAL A 59 5.93 2.30 -3.10
CA VAL A 59 5.39 3.21 -2.09
C VAL A 59 5.82 4.64 -2.41
N VAL A 60 4.86 5.57 -2.43
CA VAL A 60 5.15 7.01 -2.35
C VAL A 60 5.28 7.35 -0.87
N VAL A 61 6.43 7.89 -0.47
CA VAL A 61 6.68 8.31 0.92
C VAL A 61 6.41 9.80 1.06
N LEU A 62 5.52 10.18 1.99
CA LEU A 62 5.24 11.57 2.34
C LEU A 62 5.49 11.79 3.83
N ALA A 63 6.48 12.62 4.16
CA ALA A 63 6.84 12.98 5.52
C ALA A 63 6.13 14.28 5.93
N CYS A 64 5.33 14.21 7.01
CA CYS A 64 4.71 15.36 7.65
C CYS A 64 5.57 15.84 8.83
N ARG A 65 5.96 17.12 8.82
CA ARG A 65 6.64 17.80 9.94
C ARG A 65 5.72 18.87 10.53
N GLY A 66 5.28 18.63 11.75
CA GLY A 66 4.43 19.52 12.55
C GLY A 66 3.63 18.70 13.57
N ASP A 67 3.10 19.38 14.59
CA ASP A 67 2.13 18.80 15.52
C ASP A 67 0.71 19.19 15.08
N ALA A 68 -0.34 18.48 15.48
CA ALA A 68 -1.72 18.81 15.08
C ALA A 68 -2.22 20.18 15.57
N ARG A 69 -1.47 20.84 16.48
CA ARG A 69 -1.73 22.21 16.97
C ARG A 69 -0.89 23.29 16.25
N ALA A 70 0.05 22.92 15.38
CA ALA A 70 0.88 23.86 14.66
C ALA A 70 0.10 24.48 13.50
N ALA A 71 -0.08 25.80 13.51
CA ALA A 71 -0.77 26.53 12.43
C ALA A 71 -0.06 26.44 11.08
N ALA A 72 1.22 26.07 11.08
CA ALA A 72 1.98 25.70 9.88
C ALA A 72 2.59 24.31 10.07
N PHE A 73 2.13 23.36 9.26
CA PHE A 73 2.77 22.06 9.06
C PHE A 73 3.48 22.07 7.70
N LEU A 74 4.49 21.21 7.55
CA LEU A 74 5.27 21.08 6.32
C LEU A 74 5.17 19.65 5.81
N LEU A 75 4.73 19.48 4.56
CA LEU A 75 4.69 18.18 3.88
C LEU A 75 5.89 18.08 2.94
N PHE A 76 6.53 16.92 2.93
CA PHE A 76 7.64 16.62 2.02
C PHE A 76 7.39 15.27 1.35
N VAL A 77 7.33 15.22 0.02
CA VAL A 77 7.30 13.96 -0.73
C VAL A 77 8.73 13.54 -1.06
N TRP A 78 9.02 12.24 -0.96
CA TRP A 78 10.24 11.68 -1.52
C TRP A 78 9.99 11.29 -2.98
N THR A 79 10.69 11.92 -3.90
CA THR A 79 10.61 11.61 -5.33
C THR A 79 11.95 11.87 -6.02
N ASN A 80 12.29 11.06 -7.02
CA ASN A 80 13.54 11.15 -7.79
C ASN A 80 14.83 11.23 -6.94
N GLY A 81 14.84 10.62 -5.75
CA GLY A 81 15.98 10.62 -4.83
C GLY A 81 16.15 11.90 -4.00
N ALA A 82 15.14 12.77 -3.93
CA ALA A 82 15.16 13.99 -3.14
C ALA A 82 13.84 14.22 -2.37
N TRP A 83 13.93 14.97 -1.27
CA TRP A 83 12.76 15.53 -0.60
C TRP A 83 12.31 16.79 -1.33
N GLN A 84 11.07 16.79 -1.81
CA GLN A 84 10.42 17.96 -2.39
C GLN A 84 9.34 18.46 -1.43
N TYR A 85 9.32 19.76 -1.14
CA TYR A 85 8.25 20.38 -0.37
C TYR A 85 6.94 20.36 -1.16
N VAL A 86 5.84 20.04 -0.49
CA VAL A 86 4.48 20.06 -1.04
C VAL A 86 3.68 21.09 -0.25
N SER A 87 3.11 22.08 -0.94
CA SER A 87 2.24 23.05 -0.28
C SER A 87 0.90 22.41 0.12
N PRO A 88 0.15 22.97 1.09
CA PRO A 88 -1.19 22.47 1.43
C PRO A 88 -2.15 22.42 0.23
N ASP A 89 -1.98 23.31 -0.74
CA ASP A 89 -2.84 23.39 -1.93
C ASP A 89 -2.38 22.43 -3.04
N ASP A 90 -1.06 22.27 -3.27
CA ASP A 90 -0.53 21.19 -4.12
C ASP A 90 -0.91 19.81 -3.59
N PHE A 91 -1.07 19.66 -2.27
CA PHE A 91 -1.57 18.44 -1.64
C PHE A 91 -3.05 18.19 -1.94
N ARG A 92 -3.93 19.19 -1.71
CA ARG A 92 -5.37 19.13 -2.06
C ARG A 92 -5.60 18.80 -3.54
N GLU A 93 -4.89 19.52 -4.41
CA GLU A 93 -4.93 19.35 -5.87
C GLU A 93 -4.12 18.13 -6.36
N ARG A 94 -3.43 17.42 -5.46
CA ARG A 94 -2.67 16.18 -5.73
C ARG A 94 -1.56 16.31 -6.78
N ARG A 95 -1.09 17.55 -7.04
CA ARG A 95 -0.08 17.89 -8.06
C ARG A 95 1.28 17.22 -7.86
N PHE A 96 1.53 16.68 -6.66
CA PHE A 96 2.78 16.03 -6.26
C PHE A 96 2.87 14.52 -6.64
N VAL A 97 1.82 13.92 -7.20
CA VAL A 97 1.81 12.51 -7.66
C VAL A 97 1.36 12.36 -9.11
N SER A 98 2.09 11.53 -9.86
CA SER A 98 1.79 11.24 -11.28
C SER A 98 0.80 10.09 -11.46
N GLU A 99 0.75 9.15 -10.50
CA GLU A 99 -0.21 8.04 -10.46
C GLU A 99 -1.00 8.09 -9.16
N TRP A 100 -2.28 7.72 -9.24
CA TRP A 100 -3.19 7.81 -8.11
C TRP A 100 -2.99 6.63 -7.14
N PRO A 101 -2.69 6.88 -5.84
CA PRO A 101 -2.58 5.82 -4.87
C PRO A 101 -3.95 5.17 -4.65
N ARG A 102 -4.03 3.83 -4.68
CA ARG A 102 -5.29 3.13 -4.37
C ARG A 102 -5.49 2.90 -2.88
N GLN A 103 -4.43 3.11 -2.09
CA GLN A 103 -4.41 2.88 -0.65
C GLN A 103 -3.51 3.93 -0.01
N VAL A 104 -3.96 4.48 1.11
CA VAL A 104 -3.26 5.52 1.87
C VAL A 104 -3.06 5.02 3.30
N ILE A 105 -1.80 4.84 3.71
CA ILE A 105 -1.47 4.43 5.07
C ILE A 105 -1.05 5.69 5.85
N MET A 106 -1.80 6.03 6.89
CA MET A 106 -1.52 7.16 7.76
C MET A 106 -0.90 6.67 9.07
N ILE A 107 0.39 6.92 9.25
CA ILE A 107 1.13 6.56 10.48
C ILE A 107 1.08 7.74 11.45
N GLY A 108 0.48 7.52 12.62
CA GLY A 108 0.53 8.47 13.72
C GLY A 108 -0.77 8.63 14.50
N GLU A 109 -0.62 9.14 15.72
CA GLU A 109 -1.72 9.57 16.59
C GLU A 109 -2.45 10.79 16.02
N THR A 110 -3.72 10.97 16.41
CA THR A 110 -4.57 12.12 16.03
C THR A 110 -4.02 13.48 16.50
N GLN A 111 -3.04 13.51 17.40
CA GLN A 111 -2.35 14.75 17.81
C GLN A 111 -1.02 14.98 17.05
N ALA A 112 -0.59 14.04 16.20
CA ALA A 112 0.68 14.07 15.47
C ALA A 112 0.51 14.32 13.96
N LEU A 113 -0.73 14.42 13.45
CA LEU A 113 -1.05 14.71 12.06
C LEU A 113 -2.04 15.89 11.99
N PRO A 114 -1.84 16.88 11.10
CA PRO A 114 -2.79 17.97 10.87
C PRO A 114 -4.15 17.49 10.38
N ALA A 115 -5.24 18.14 10.80
CA ALA A 115 -6.61 17.81 10.38
C ALA A 115 -6.80 17.75 8.86
N LEU A 116 -6.12 18.62 8.09
CA LEU A 116 -6.15 18.59 6.62
C LEU A 116 -5.79 17.20 6.05
N LEU A 117 -4.86 16.48 6.68
CA LEU A 117 -4.49 15.14 6.24
C LEU A 117 -5.60 14.10 6.54
N GLU A 118 -6.44 14.34 7.54
CA GLU A 118 -7.54 13.42 7.89
C GLU A 118 -8.74 13.60 6.96
N ASP A 119 -9.08 14.85 6.63
CA ASP A 119 -10.22 15.17 5.76
C ASP A 119 -9.91 14.93 4.27
N GLU A 120 -8.74 15.39 3.79
CA GLU A 120 -8.41 15.33 2.37
C GLU A 120 -7.87 13.96 1.94
N ALA A 121 -6.92 13.37 2.69
CA ALA A 121 -6.08 12.26 2.20
C ALA A 121 -6.85 10.96 1.90
N ALA A 122 -8.16 10.92 2.13
CA ALA A 122 -9.02 9.86 1.67
C ALA A 122 -9.07 9.74 0.14
N TRP A 123 -9.27 10.85 -0.59
CA TRP A 123 -9.24 10.94 -2.07
C TRP A 123 -10.01 9.89 -2.92
N GLY A 124 -10.83 9.02 -2.31
CA GLY A 124 -11.45 7.85 -2.95
C GLY A 124 -10.62 6.55 -2.88
N ALA A 125 -9.58 6.52 -2.05
CA ALA A 125 -8.69 5.40 -1.78
C ALA A 125 -8.96 4.75 -0.41
N ASP A 126 -8.49 3.51 -0.22
CA ASP A 126 -8.60 2.80 1.06
C ASP A 126 -7.67 3.44 2.12
N VAL A 127 -8.22 4.15 3.10
CA VAL A 127 -7.42 4.76 4.18
C VAL A 127 -7.20 3.78 5.33
N THR A 128 -5.95 3.39 5.56
CA THR A 128 -5.52 2.56 6.68
C THR A 128 -4.80 3.42 7.72
N ARG A 129 -5.44 3.67 8.86
CA ARG A 129 -4.89 4.57 9.89
C ARG A 129 -4.29 3.81 11.07
N LEU A 130 -2.99 4.01 11.30
CA LEU A 130 -2.23 3.35 12.36
C LEU A 130 -1.91 4.34 13.48
N LYS A 131 -2.78 4.37 14.51
CA LYS A 131 -2.71 5.27 15.66
C LYS A 131 -1.64 4.86 16.71
N THR A 132 -0.43 4.56 16.25
CA THR A 132 0.67 4.07 17.10
C THR A 132 2.02 4.53 16.55
N MET A 133 3.00 4.68 17.45
CA MET A 133 4.41 4.99 17.12
C MET A 133 5.33 3.78 17.33
N SER A 134 4.77 2.64 17.76
CA SER A 134 5.47 1.37 17.99
C SER A 134 5.74 0.67 16.66
N LEU A 135 7.01 0.41 16.35
CA LEU A 135 7.41 -0.23 15.09
C LEU A 135 6.78 -1.63 14.91
N ALA A 136 6.62 -2.39 15.99
CA ALA A 136 5.97 -3.70 15.94
C ALA A 136 4.50 -3.59 15.53
N ASP A 137 3.74 -2.70 16.19
CA ASP A 137 2.32 -2.50 15.90
C ASP A 137 2.10 -1.91 14.49
N LEU A 138 3.04 -1.06 14.04
CA LEU A 138 3.06 -0.51 12.68
C LEU A 138 3.27 -1.58 11.62
N ILE A 139 4.26 -2.46 11.79
CA ILE A 139 4.50 -3.56 10.84
C ILE A 139 3.32 -4.55 10.85
N ASN A 140 2.82 -4.91 12.03
CA ASN A 140 1.62 -5.75 12.19
C ASN A 140 0.39 -5.14 11.50
N GLY A 141 0.15 -3.83 11.65
CA GLY A 141 -0.96 -3.12 11.03
C GLY A 141 -0.80 -2.90 9.51
N MET A 142 0.41 -3.06 8.97
CA MET A 142 0.71 -2.93 7.54
C MET A 142 0.72 -4.27 6.78
N ASP A 143 0.78 -5.42 7.47
CA ASP A 143 0.75 -6.73 6.82
C ASP A 143 -0.52 -7.01 5.99
N PRO A 144 -1.75 -6.64 6.40
CA PRO A 144 -2.94 -6.82 5.56
C PRO A 144 -2.84 -6.12 4.19
N VAL A 145 -2.01 -5.08 4.10
CA VAL A 145 -1.78 -4.27 2.90
C VAL A 145 -0.66 -4.84 2.03
N PHE A 146 0.54 -5.00 2.59
CA PHE A 146 1.73 -5.38 1.82
C PHE A 146 1.96 -6.90 1.72
N ARG A 147 1.30 -7.68 2.60
CA ARG A 147 1.39 -9.14 2.75
C ARG A 147 2.84 -9.60 2.80
N PHE A 148 3.49 -9.34 3.92
CA PHE A 148 4.92 -9.60 4.07
C PHE A 148 5.18 -11.11 4.08
N THR A 149 6.14 -11.53 3.29
CA THR A 149 6.62 -12.92 3.28
C THR A 149 7.41 -13.24 4.54
N ASP A 150 7.51 -14.52 4.92
CA ASP A 150 8.35 -15.00 6.03
C ASP A 150 9.79 -14.44 6.00
N ARG A 151 10.33 -14.16 4.80
CA ARG A 151 11.66 -13.56 4.61
C ARG A 151 11.68 -12.08 4.98
N GLU A 152 10.66 -11.33 4.56
CA GLU A 152 10.50 -9.90 4.86
C GLU A 152 10.21 -9.70 6.35
N TRP A 153 9.36 -10.53 6.96
CA TRP A 153 9.16 -10.59 8.41
C TRP A 153 10.46 -10.82 9.19
N LYS A 154 11.25 -11.84 8.81
CA LYS A 154 12.53 -12.15 9.46
C LYS A 154 13.60 -11.07 9.22
N TRP A 155 13.50 -10.32 8.12
CA TRP A 155 14.39 -9.19 7.83
C TRP A 155 14.01 -7.96 8.66
N LEU A 156 12.73 -7.56 8.65
CA LEU A 156 12.19 -6.46 9.46
C LEU A 156 12.45 -6.65 10.96
N ALA A 157 12.23 -7.88 11.46
CA ALA A 157 12.52 -8.23 12.85
C ALA A 157 13.99 -7.98 13.23
N ARG A 158 14.94 -8.38 12.36
CA ARG A 158 16.39 -8.15 12.55
C ARG A 158 16.82 -6.70 12.31
N ARG A 159 16.09 -5.96 11.48
CA ARG A 159 16.36 -4.55 11.11
C ARG A 159 15.99 -3.58 12.22
N TYR A 160 15.01 -3.95 13.06
CA TYR A 160 14.45 -3.09 14.12
C TYR A 160 14.54 -3.68 15.53
N ASP A 161 15.34 -4.73 15.72
CA ASP A 161 15.53 -5.43 17.00
C ASP A 161 14.23 -5.93 17.65
N LEU A 162 13.32 -6.48 16.82
CA LEU A 162 12.00 -6.97 17.24
C LEU A 162 11.98 -8.50 17.40
N ASN A 163 11.31 -8.98 18.44
CA ASN A 163 11.06 -10.41 18.63
C ASN A 163 9.86 -10.85 17.76
N LEU A 164 10.09 -11.83 16.87
CA LEU A 164 9.07 -12.40 16.00
C LEU A 164 8.43 -13.64 16.67
N THR A 165 7.16 -13.52 17.08
CA THR A 165 6.38 -14.63 17.67
C THR A 165 5.32 -15.12 16.69
N ASP A 166 5.42 -16.37 16.24
CA ASP A 166 4.38 -16.98 15.39
C ASP A 166 3.16 -17.38 16.23
N ILE A 167 2.12 -16.56 16.19
CA ILE A 167 0.83 -16.77 16.87
C ILE A 167 0.14 -18.08 16.39
N ASN A 168 0.48 -18.57 15.20
CA ASN A 168 -0.03 -19.83 14.66
C ASN A 168 0.89 -21.04 14.91
N ALA A 169 2.06 -20.89 15.56
CA ALA A 169 2.91 -22.02 15.95
C ALA A 169 2.13 -23.10 16.74
N PRO A 170 1.37 -22.80 17.82
CA PRO A 170 0.58 -23.83 18.52
C PRO A 170 -0.56 -24.43 17.68
N ARG A 171 -0.97 -23.79 16.57
CA ARG A 171 -1.92 -24.36 15.60
C ARG A 171 -1.24 -25.21 14.52
N ARG A 172 0.05 -24.98 14.26
CA ARG A 172 0.90 -25.77 13.35
C ARG A 172 1.43 -27.03 14.05
N GLU A 173 1.73 -26.91 15.35
CA GLU A 173 2.03 -28.02 16.27
C GLU A 173 0.79 -28.90 16.54
N PHE A 174 -0.42 -28.34 16.41
CA PHE A 174 -1.69 -29.09 16.48
C PHE A 174 -1.92 -29.92 15.20
N ASN A 175 -1.09 -30.93 15.00
CA ASN A 175 -1.28 -31.95 13.97
C ASN A 175 -2.65 -32.65 14.18
N PRO A 176 -3.58 -32.61 13.21
CA PRO A 176 -4.91 -33.21 13.36
C PRO A 176 -4.87 -34.74 13.51
N TYR A 177 -3.74 -35.39 13.20
CA TYR A 177 -3.54 -36.83 13.35
C TYR A 177 -2.97 -37.24 14.72
N ASP A 178 -2.41 -36.31 15.50
CA ASP A 178 -1.89 -36.58 16.86
C ASP A 178 -2.98 -36.45 17.94
N ILE A 179 -4.21 -36.09 17.55
CA ILE A 179 -5.38 -36.17 18.42
C ILE A 179 -5.77 -37.66 18.57
N PRO A 180 -5.67 -38.28 19.76
CA PRO A 180 -6.15 -39.65 19.93
C PRO A 180 -7.66 -39.69 19.66
N ARG A 181 -8.14 -40.70 18.93
CA ARG A 181 -9.55 -40.79 18.47
C ARG A 181 -10.60 -40.65 19.58
N SER A 182 -10.25 -40.97 20.84
CA SER A 182 -11.08 -40.79 22.03
C SER A 182 -11.30 -39.33 22.46
N LYS A 183 -10.52 -38.38 21.95
CA LYS A 183 -10.66 -36.92 22.18
C LYS A 183 -11.24 -36.15 21.00
N LEU A 184 -11.43 -36.81 19.84
CA LEU A 184 -12.20 -36.22 18.75
C LEU A 184 -13.66 -36.05 19.21
N PRO A 185 -14.35 -34.95 18.88
CA PRO A 185 -15.79 -34.85 19.10
C PRO A 185 -16.48 -36.01 18.38
N LEU A 186 -17.08 -36.92 19.14
CA LEU A 186 -17.94 -37.95 18.58
C LEU A 186 -19.17 -37.25 18.01
N GLU A 187 -19.15 -37.01 16.69
CA GLU A 187 -20.33 -36.54 15.96
C GLU A 187 -21.43 -37.60 16.08
N THR A 188 -22.28 -37.46 17.10
CA THR A 188 -23.52 -38.20 17.26
C THR A 188 -24.53 -37.70 16.23
N LYS A 189 -24.24 -38.01 14.96
CA LYS A 189 -25.11 -37.89 13.79
C LYS A 189 -26.26 -38.90 13.91
N ALA A 190 -27.10 -38.67 14.90
CA ALA A 190 -28.44 -39.22 14.94
C ALA A 190 -29.15 -38.77 13.67
N PHE A 191 -29.40 -39.70 12.76
CA PHE A 191 -30.14 -39.45 11.52
C PHE A 191 -31.57 -39.01 11.88
N LYS A 192 -31.77 -37.70 12.00
CA LYS A 192 -33.10 -37.10 12.16
C LYS A 192 -33.86 -37.32 10.86
N GLN A 193 -34.67 -38.38 10.81
CA GLN A 193 -35.58 -38.64 9.72
C GLN A 193 -36.47 -37.40 9.51
N LYS A 194 -36.42 -36.81 8.31
CA LYS A 194 -37.11 -35.55 8.00
C LYS A 194 -38.63 -35.81 7.96
N LYS A 195 -39.29 -35.59 9.10
CA LYS A 195 -40.73 -35.81 9.29
C LYS A 195 -41.53 -34.78 8.47
N GLY A 196 -41.75 -35.07 7.18
CA GLY A 196 -42.51 -34.21 6.27
C GLY A 196 -42.51 -34.68 4.80
N ASP A 197 -41.41 -35.24 4.30
CA ASP A 197 -41.31 -35.64 2.88
C ASP A 197 -41.64 -37.12 2.66
N ALA A 198 -42.91 -37.47 2.83
CA ALA A 198 -43.51 -38.51 2.01
C ALA A 198 -43.99 -37.84 0.72
N PRO A 199 -43.36 -38.06 -0.44
CA PRO A 199 -43.79 -37.38 -1.66
C PRO A 199 -45.22 -37.81 -2.01
N PRO A 200 -46.17 -36.88 -2.20
CA PRO A 200 -47.50 -37.24 -2.65
C PRO A 200 -47.41 -37.87 -4.03
N ALA A 201 -48.07 -39.02 -4.22
CA ALA A 201 -48.16 -39.69 -5.51
C ALA A 201 -49.12 -38.93 -6.43
N VAL A 202 -48.66 -37.81 -6.98
CA VAL A 202 -49.40 -37.02 -7.97
C VAL A 202 -49.37 -37.75 -9.31
N LEU A 203 -50.54 -38.16 -9.78
CA LEU A 203 -50.73 -38.76 -11.09
C LEU A 203 -50.38 -37.74 -12.18
N ILE A 204 -49.71 -38.20 -13.24
CA ILE A 204 -49.35 -37.36 -14.38
C ILE A 204 -50.55 -37.30 -15.33
N GLU A 205 -51.18 -36.13 -15.43
CA GLU A 205 -52.04 -35.79 -16.56
C GLU A 205 -51.28 -34.89 -17.56
N SER A 206 -51.67 -34.98 -18.83
CA SER A 206 -50.87 -34.52 -19.99
C SER A 206 -51.32 -33.14 -20.54
N PRO A 207 -50.49 -32.47 -21.38
CA PRO A 207 -50.47 -31.00 -21.43
C PRO A 207 -51.28 -30.34 -22.56
N ALA A 208 -51.74 -29.12 -22.27
CA ALA A 208 -52.21 -28.06 -23.17
C ALA A 208 -52.12 -26.72 -22.38
N GLU A 209 -51.99 -25.50 -22.95
CA GLU A 209 -51.77 -25.08 -24.34
C GLU A 209 -51.01 -23.73 -24.39
N VAL A 210 -50.51 -23.40 -25.59
CA VAL A 210 -49.99 -22.13 -26.13
C VAL A 210 -50.27 -20.83 -25.34
N SER A 211 -49.22 -20.02 -25.12
CA SER A 211 -49.18 -18.59 -25.55
C SER A 211 -47.81 -17.90 -25.41
N ALA A 212 -47.47 -17.12 -26.43
CA ALA A 212 -46.44 -16.06 -26.54
C ALA A 212 -46.91 -15.10 -27.66
N PRO A 213 -46.23 -13.99 -28.03
CA PRO A 213 -45.02 -13.35 -27.49
C PRO A 213 -45.24 -11.82 -27.26
N ALA A 214 -44.19 -11.00 -27.53
CA ALA A 214 -44.18 -9.52 -27.66
C ALA A 214 -44.14 -8.70 -26.34
N GLU A 215 -43.65 -7.45 -26.30
CA GLU A 215 -43.21 -6.58 -27.43
C GLU A 215 -41.92 -5.76 -27.15
N VAL A 216 -41.38 -5.21 -28.24
CA VAL A 216 -40.17 -4.39 -28.44
C VAL A 216 -40.21 -3.02 -27.72
N SER A 217 -39.05 -2.54 -27.27
CA SER A 217 -38.68 -1.12 -27.40
C SER A 217 -37.16 -0.92 -27.29
N ALA A 218 -36.62 -0.04 -28.15
CA ALA A 218 -35.19 0.29 -28.28
C ALA A 218 -35.01 1.84 -28.34
N PRO A 219 -33.83 2.40 -28.68
CA PRO A 219 -33.34 3.63 -28.03
C PRO A 219 -33.85 4.95 -28.61
N ALA A 220 -33.71 6.02 -27.81
CA ALA A 220 -33.80 7.41 -28.26
C ALA A 220 -32.65 8.27 -27.73
N GLU A 221 -31.87 8.77 -28.69
CA GLU A 221 -30.85 9.82 -28.60
C GLU A 221 -31.47 11.20 -28.27
N THR A 222 -30.75 12.08 -27.58
CA THR A 222 -30.90 13.56 -27.66
C THR A 222 -29.63 14.23 -27.11
N ALA A 223 -29.15 15.28 -27.79
CA ALA A 223 -27.98 16.07 -27.39
C ALA A 223 -28.36 17.51 -26.99
N ALA A 224 -27.53 18.14 -26.14
CA ALA A 224 -27.50 19.60 -25.99
C ALA A 224 -26.17 20.08 -25.39
N GLN A 225 -25.42 20.88 -26.14
CA GLN A 225 -24.59 21.96 -25.58
C GLN A 225 -25.39 23.26 -25.66
N PRO A 226 -25.05 24.27 -24.84
CA PRO A 226 -24.68 25.55 -25.46
C PRO A 226 -23.42 26.19 -24.85
N GLN A 227 -22.80 27.10 -25.60
CA GLN A 227 -21.72 27.99 -25.16
C GLN A 227 -22.28 29.38 -24.83
N ALA A 228 -21.78 30.02 -23.77
CA ALA A 228 -21.85 31.47 -23.47
C ALA A 228 -21.08 31.77 -22.16
N GLU A 229 -20.49 32.94 -21.88
CA GLU A 229 -20.05 34.07 -22.73
C GLU A 229 -19.06 34.98 -21.92
N ILE A 230 -18.20 35.70 -22.66
CA ILE A 230 -17.39 36.93 -22.41
C ILE A 230 -17.71 37.73 -21.10
N GLU A 231 -16.82 38.36 -20.30
CA GLU A 231 -15.60 39.21 -20.48
C GLU A 231 -14.70 39.14 -19.17
N LYS A 232 -13.67 39.93 -18.80
CA LYS A 232 -12.85 41.09 -19.29
C LYS A 232 -11.48 41.16 -18.55
N PRO A 233 -10.37 41.63 -19.17
CA PRO A 233 -9.10 41.89 -18.47
C PRO A 233 -8.79 43.38 -18.21
N ALA A 234 -8.32 43.73 -17.00
CA ALA A 234 -7.51 44.92 -16.66
C ALA A 234 -7.00 44.84 -15.20
N GLY A 235 -5.72 45.10 -14.90
CA GLY A 235 -5.23 44.95 -13.51
C GLY A 235 -3.74 45.13 -13.18
N MET A 236 -3.00 45.99 -13.90
CA MET A 236 -1.56 46.26 -13.69
C MET A 236 -1.26 47.71 -14.15
N PRO A 237 -0.26 48.48 -13.64
CA PRO A 237 0.79 48.17 -12.64
C PRO A 237 0.80 49.09 -11.40
N LYS A 238 1.73 48.82 -10.45
CA LYS A 238 2.61 49.89 -9.94
C LYS A 238 3.92 49.35 -9.35
N ALA A 239 5.03 50.03 -9.66
CA ALA A 239 6.34 49.81 -9.04
C ALA A 239 6.69 50.97 -8.10
N ARG A 240 7.41 50.67 -7.00
CA ARG A 240 8.17 51.55 -6.07
C ARG A 240 8.66 50.67 -4.90
N ASP A 241 9.80 50.89 -4.23
CA ASP A 241 10.95 51.76 -4.52
C ASP A 241 12.17 51.19 -3.75
N PRO A 242 13.40 51.09 -4.32
CA PRO A 242 14.53 50.44 -3.67
C PRO A 242 15.48 51.43 -2.98
N SER A 243 15.17 51.91 -1.77
CA SER A 243 16.14 52.58 -0.88
C SER A 243 15.60 52.81 0.55
N LEU A 244 16.31 52.29 1.56
CA LEU A 244 16.56 53.00 2.83
C LEU A 244 17.59 52.25 3.72
N LYS A 245 18.82 52.77 3.71
CA LYS A 245 19.87 52.74 4.75
C LYS A 245 19.98 51.50 5.64
#